data_AF-A0A4Y7L1W0-F1
#
_entry.id   AF-A0A4Y7L1W0-F1
#
_cell.length_a   1.000
_cell.length_b   1.000
_cell.length_c   1.000
_cell.angle_alpha   90.00
_cell.angle_beta   90.00
_cell.angle_gamma   90.00
#
_symmetry.space_group_name_H-M   'P 1'
#
loop_
_entity.id
_entity.type
_entity.pdbx_description
1 polymer ?
#
loop_
_entity_poly.entity_id
_entity_poly.type
_entity_poly.pdbx_seq_one_letter_code
_entity_poly.pdbx_strand_id
1 'polypeptide(L)'
;MMSLMNKDRNAGTISLADANWGTTSATRWIKIGKEKEERLKEREERCTDYLGGLAIALRQGSYSDIQIKPSDGPSIPAHRFLLATRSEVFKNMLASDTCKAAPVDSVSLPEFNHEELEIFLELLYCGSLSKEKFEKHFFCLAVASHKYAIPHLQKFCEEHILKLLDSSTALKVLEISEITSNETLKVAALESILSHSEEIYFSPGYEEFGRQNPHLLVHITRAHSISDKKRKV
;
A
#
# COMPACT_ATOMS: atom_id res chain seq x y z
N MET A 1 -3.80 80.13 -12.68
CA MET A 1 -2.44 79.87 -13.20
C MET A 1 -2.08 78.45 -12.78
N MET A 2 -1.75 77.60 -13.76
CA MET A 2 -1.70 76.14 -13.70
C MET A 2 -0.69 75.58 -12.68
N SER A 3 -1.02 74.43 -12.08
CA SER A 3 -0.05 73.34 -11.91
C SER A 3 -0.78 72.01 -11.89
N LEU A 4 -0.79 71.36 -13.05
CA LEU A 4 -1.26 70.00 -13.29
C LEU A 4 -0.08 69.04 -13.11
N MET A 5 -0.33 67.97 -12.35
CA MET A 5 0.43 66.73 -12.40
C MET A 5 0.49 66.20 -13.84
N ASN A 6 1.68 65.94 -14.39
CA ASN A 6 1.97 64.67 -15.04
C ASN A 6 3.47 64.47 -15.36
N LYS A 7 3.90 63.21 -15.18
CA LYS A 7 4.90 62.44 -15.94
C LYS A 7 6.17 63.15 -16.43
N ASP A 8 7.33 62.64 -15.99
CA ASP A 8 8.04 61.65 -16.81
C ASP A 8 9.21 60.94 -16.11
N ARG A 9 9.24 59.63 -16.33
CA ARG A 9 10.38 58.73 -16.58
C ARG A 9 11.57 58.76 -15.60
N ASN A 10 11.63 57.73 -14.76
CA ASN A 10 12.91 57.09 -14.48
C ASN A 10 12.86 55.65 -15.00
N ALA A 11 13.57 55.41 -16.11
CA ALA A 11 13.80 54.10 -16.69
C ALA A 11 14.82 53.35 -15.81
N GLY A 12 14.33 52.71 -14.76
CA GLY A 12 15.08 51.66 -14.08
C GLY A 12 15.04 50.40 -14.94
N THR A 13 16.10 50.14 -15.68
CA THR A 13 16.37 48.84 -16.29
C THR A 13 16.31 47.77 -15.20
N ILE A 14 15.28 46.92 -15.22
CA ILE A 14 15.26 45.69 -14.45
C ILE A 14 16.42 44.84 -14.99
N SER A 15 17.42 44.61 -14.15
CA SER A 15 18.56 43.78 -14.49
C SER A 15 18.05 42.37 -14.85
N LEU A 16 18.50 41.85 -16.00
CA LEU A 16 18.24 40.47 -16.43
C LEU A 16 18.77 39.42 -15.44
N ALA A 17 19.55 39.83 -14.43
CA ALA A 17 20.05 38.99 -13.35
C ALA A 17 18.97 38.54 -12.36
N ASP A 18 17.84 39.24 -12.25
CA ASP A 18 16.79 38.92 -11.25
C ASP A 18 15.80 37.84 -11.73
N ALA A 19 15.89 37.41 -13.00
CA ALA A 19 15.04 36.36 -13.57
C ALA A 19 15.55 34.93 -13.29
N ASN A 20 16.80 34.76 -12.88
CA ASN A 20 17.45 33.44 -12.77
C ASN A 20 17.49 32.83 -11.36
N TRP A 21 17.14 33.61 -10.32
CA TRP A 21 17.11 33.12 -8.94
C TRP A 21 16.06 32.02 -8.74
N GLY A 22 14.88 32.16 -9.37
CA GLY A 22 13.80 31.17 -9.27
C GLY A 22 14.11 29.85 -9.95
N THR A 23 14.66 29.88 -11.16
CA THR A 23 14.91 28.68 -11.99
C THR A 23 16.14 27.90 -11.53
N THR A 24 17.21 28.60 -11.14
CA THR A 24 18.46 27.96 -10.66
C THR A 24 18.27 27.36 -9.25
N SER A 25 17.48 28.02 -8.41
CA SER A 25 17.09 27.46 -7.11
C SER A 25 16.20 26.22 -7.31
N ALA A 26 15.13 26.32 -8.12
CA ALA A 26 14.22 25.19 -8.37
C ALA A 26 14.94 23.95 -8.95
N THR A 27 15.82 24.14 -9.93
CA THR A 27 16.63 23.04 -10.50
C THR A 27 17.56 22.41 -9.47
N ARG A 28 18.17 23.20 -8.58
CA ARG A 28 18.96 22.70 -7.45
C ARG A 28 18.10 21.89 -6.47
N TRP A 29 16.90 22.34 -6.12
CA TRP A 29 15.98 21.59 -5.25
C TRP A 29 15.55 20.25 -5.87
N ILE A 30 15.24 20.24 -7.17
CA ILE A 30 14.93 19.00 -7.90
C ILE A 30 16.11 18.04 -7.85
N LYS A 31 17.34 18.53 -8.08
CA LYS A 31 18.55 17.71 -8.01
C LYS A 31 18.75 17.11 -6.62
N ILE A 32 18.65 17.93 -5.57
CA ILE A 32 18.74 17.47 -4.18
C ILE A 32 17.66 16.43 -3.86
N GLY A 33 16.44 16.64 -4.36
CA GLY A 33 15.33 15.69 -4.21
C GLY A 33 15.64 14.34 -4.83
N LYS A 34 16.11 14.33 -6.09
CA LYS A 34 16.51 13.10 -6.79
C LYS A 34 17.65 12.36 -6.10
N GLU A 35 18.72 13.07 -5.71
CA GLU A 35 19.84 12.47 -4.97
C GLU A 35 19.40 11.89 -3.63
N LYS A 36 18.43 12.53 -2.95
CA LYS A 36 17.88 12.01 -1.70
C LYS A 36 17.07 10.74 -1.92
N GLU A 37 16.26 10.69 -2.98
CA GLU A 37 15.48 9.51 -3.35
C GLU A 37 16.38 8.32 -3.73
N GLU A 38 17.44 8.57 -4.51
CA GLU A 38 18.42 7.55 -4.89
C GLU A 38 19.13 6.94 -3.68
N ARG A 39 19.61 7.78 -2.74
CA ARG A 39 20.20 7.29 -1.49
C ARG A 39 19.24 6.47 -0.62
N LEU A 40 17.94 6.78 -0.67
CA LEU A 40 16.92 6.01 0.04
C LEU A 40 16.73 4.65 -0.62
N LYS A 41 16.62 4.60 -1.96
CA LYS A 41 16.54 3.36 -2.73
C LYS A 41 17.73 2.44 -2.50
N GLU A 42 18.95 2.98 -2.57
CA GLU A 42 20.17 2.20 -2.28
C GLU A 42 20.17 1.64 -0.84
N ARG A 43 19.62 2.39 0.12
CA ARG A 43 19.51 1.93 1.51
C ARG A 43 18.49 0.82 1.65
N GLU A 44 17.34 0.95 0.99
CA GLU A 44 16.30 -0.08 0.95
C GLU A 44 16.81 -1.37 0.32
N GLU A 45 17.55 -1.27 -0.79
CA GLU A 45 18.18 -2.41 -1.47
C GLU A 45 19.18 -3.12 -0.54
N ARG A 46 20.09 -2.37 0.11
CA ARG A 46 21.02 -2.95 1.09
C ARG A 46 20.32 -3.64 2.26
N CYS A 47 19.24 -3.06 2.78
CA CYS A 47 18.44 -3.68 3.84
C CYS A 47 17.76 -4.96 3.35
N THR A 48 17.25 -4.96 2.12
CA THR A 48 16.63 -6.13 1.48
C THR A 48 17.65 -7.25 1.32
N ASP A 49 18.85 -6.95 0.80
CA ASP A 49 19.94 -7.92 0.65
C ASP A 49 20.37 -8.50 1.99
N TYR A 50 20.50 -7.66 3.02
CA TYR A 50 20.83 -8.10 4.38
C TYR A 50 19.79 -9.10 4.93
N LEU A 51 18.50 -8.88 4.63
CA LEU A 51 17.42 -9.77 5.05
C LEU A 51 17.27 -11.00 4.13
N GLY A 52 17.94 -11.05 2.98
CA GLY A 52 17.87 -12.17 2.03
C GLY A 52 18.23 -13.52 2.65
N GLY A 53 19.10 -13.56 3.66
CA GLY A 53 19.40 -14.77 4.41
C GLY A 53 18.18 -15.38 5.13
N LEU A 54 17.26 -14.55 5.61
CA LEU A 54 16.00 -15.01 6.21
C LEU A 54 15.08 -15.63 5.14
N ALA A 55 15.04 -15.05 3.94
CA ALA A 55 14.29 -15.61 2.81
C ALA A 55 14.76 -17.03 2.46
N ILE A 56 16.08 -17.22 2.43
CA ILE A 56 16.70 -18.52 2.15
C ILE A 56 16.34 -19.53 3.25
N ALA A 57 16.43 -19.13 4.53
CA ALA A 57 16.05 -19.99 5.64
C ALA A 57 14.59 -20.43 5.58
N LEU A 58 13.66 -19.53 5.22
CA LEU A 58 12.25 -19.86 4.98
C LEU A 58 12.09 -20.88 3.85
N ARG A 59 12.66 -20.61 2.67
CA ARG A 59 12.51 -21.48 1.49
C ARG A 59 13.10 -22.87 1.69
N GLN A 60 14.20 -22.97 2.44
CA GLN A 60 14.86 -24.25 2.75
C GLN A 60 14.27 -24.94 3.99
N GLY A 61 13.42 -24.25 4.77
CA GLY A 61 12.91 -24.74 6.05
C GLY A 61 13.98 -24.97 7.12
N SER A 62 15.16 -24.36 6.97
CA SER A 62 16.31 -24.56 7.86
C SER A 62 16.03 -23.99 9.25
N TYR A 63 16.21 -24.79 10.30
CA TYR A 63 15.93 -24.41 11.70
C TYR A 63 14.47 -24.03 11.99
N SER A 64 13.53 -24.47 11.14
CA SER A 64 12.10 -24.28 11.39
C SER A 64 11.64 -25.05 12.63
N ASP A 65 10.78 -24.41 13.42
CA ASP A 65 10.25 -24.92 14.69
C ASP A 65 8.72 -24.91 14.73
N ILE A 66 8.07 -24.57 13.61
CA ILE A 66 6.62 -24.58 13.44
C ILE A 66 6.23 -24.85 11.98
N GLN A 67 5.06 -25.46 11.78
CA GLN A 67 4.44 -25.63 10.47
C GLN A 67 3.21 -24.73 10.33
N ILE A 68 3.11 -23.98 9.23
CA ILE A 68 1.95 -23.14 8.93
C ILE A 68 1.11 -23.82 7.85
N LYS A 69 -0.15 -24.12 8.18
CA LYS A 69 -1.04 -24.89 7.31
C LYS A 69 -2.02 -23.98 6.56
N PRO A 70 -1.92 -23.87 5.22
CA PRO A 70 -2.89 -23.17 4.37
C PRO A 70 -4.21 -23.95 4.22
N SER A 71 -5.17 -23.38 3.48
CA SER A 71 -6.43 -24.03 3.11
C SER A 71 -6.24 -25.21 2.15
N ASP A 72 -5.27 -25.11 1.25
CA ASP A 72 -4.92 -26.12 0.25
C ASP A 72 -3.41 -26.32 0.15
N GLY A 73 -2.98 -27.45 -0.41
CA GLY A 73 -1.56 -27.75 -0.57
C GLY A 73 -0.81 -28.10 0.73
N PRO A 74 0.54 -28.21 0.66
CA PRO A 74 1.36 -28.61 1.80
C PRO A 74 1.52 -27.50 2.84
N SER A 75 1.85 -27.87 4.07
CA SER A 75 2.25 -26.92 5.11
C SER A 75 3.63 -26.33 4.83
N ILE A 76 3.84 -25.08 5.25
CA ILE A 76 5.10 -24.36 5.06
C ILE A 76 5.88 -24.34 6.39
N PRO A 77 7.12 -24.86 6.43
CA PRO A 77 7.99 -24.72 7.60
C PRO A 77 8.31 -23.25 7.87
N ALA A 78 8.21 -22.81 9.12
CA ALA A 78 8.46 -21.42 9.52
C ALA A 78 9.13 -21.33 10.90
N HIS A 79 9.32 -20.09 11.37
CA HIS A 79 10.04 -19.77 12.60
C HIS A 79 9.14 -19.00 13.57
N ARG A 80 8.86 -19.56 14.75
CA ARG A 80 7.99 -18.97 15.77
C ARG A 80 8.45 -17.59 16.19
N PHE A 81 9.74 -17.45 16.47
CA PHE A 81 10.35 -16.18 16.88
C PHE A 81 10.07 -15.08 15.87
N LEU A 82 10.23 -15.37 14.57
CA LEU A 82 10.05 -14.36 13.53
C LEU A 82 8.57 -13.98 13.41
N LEU A 83 7.66 -14.95 13.36
CA LEU A 83 6.22 -14.69 13.31
C LEU A 83 5.75 -13.85 14.51
N ALA A 84 6.13 -14.25 15.73
CA ALA A 84 5.80 -13.54 16.96
C ALA A 84 6.39 -12.13 17.02
N THR A 85 7.56 -11.90 16.43
CA THR A 85 8.19 -10.56 16.41
C THR A 85 7.50 -9.62 15.42
N ARG A 86 6.91 -10.15 14.34
CA ARG A 86 6.27 -9.34 13.29
C ARG A 86 4.79 -9.04 13.56
N SER A 87 4.13 -9.79 14.43
CA SER A 87 2.69 -9.71 14.65
C SER A 87 2.33 -10.00 16.10
N GLU A 88 1.61 -9.08 16.72
CA GLU A 88 1.09 -9.30 18.08
C GLU A 88 0.05 -10.44 18.11
N VAL A 89 -0.67 -10.66 17.00
CA VAL A 89 -1.60 -11.79 16.86
C VAL A 89 -0.86 -13.11 16.85
N PHE A 90 0.20 -13.24 16.04
CA PHE A 90 1.05 -14.45 16.06
C PHE A 90 1.71 -14.63 17.43
N LYS A 91 2.21 -13.56 18.05
CA LYS A 91 2.83 -13.62 19.38
C LYS A 91 1.88 -14.20 20.43
N ASN A 92 0.64 -13.71 20.48
CA ASN A 92 -0.36 -14.18 21.43
C ASN A 92 -0.79 -15.62 21.13
N MET A 93 -1.04 -15.93 19.85
CA MET A 93 -1.41 -17.28 19.41
C MET A 93 -0.33 -18.32 19.77
N LEU A 94 0.93 -17.98 19.54
CA LEU A 94 2.08 -18.87 19.80
C LEU A 94 2.47 -18.93 21.29
N ALA A 95 2.07 -17.95 22.10
CA ALA A 95 2.27 -17.97 23.54
C ALA A 95 1.32 -18.99 24.22
N SER A 96 0.07 -19.07 23.77
CA SER A 96 -0.94 -20.00 24.32
C SER A 96 -0.67 -21.48 24.03
N ASP A 97 0.11 -21.79 22.98
CA ASP A 97 0.40 -23.17 22.57
C ASP A 97 1.57 -23.82 23.32
N THR A 98 2.29 -23.07 24.17
CA THR A 98 3.39 -23.62 24.99
C THR A 98 2.95 -24.68 26.01
N CYS A 99 1.65 -24.92 26.19
CA CYS A 99 1.10 -25.93 27.09
C CYS A 99 0.69 -27.26 26.42
N LYS A 100 0.77 -27.42 25.09
CA LYS A 100 0.31 -28.65 24.40
C LYS A 100 1.44 -29.38 23.68
N ALA A 101 1.72 -30.59 24.17
CA ALA A 101 2.80 -31.48 23.76
C ALA A 101 2.56 -32.20 22.41
N ALA A 102 2.49 -31.47 21.30
CA ALA A 102 2.58 -32.06 19.97
C ALA A 102 4.04 -32.11 19.47
N PRO A 103 4.49 -33.15 18.73
CA PRO A 103 5.90 -33.31 18.33
C PRO A 103 6.38 -32.26 17.32
N VAL A 104 5.45 -31.64 16.57
CA VAL A 104 5.66 -30.48 15.70
C VAL A 104 4.43 -29.61 15.87
N ASP A 105 4.61 -28.43 16.46
CA ASP A 105 3.52 -27.48 16.65
C ASP A 105 3.10 -26.92 15.28
N SER A 106 1.79 -26.78 15.05
CA SER A 106 1.27 -26.35 13.75
C SER A 106 0.14 -25.35 13.92
N VAL A 107 0.18 -24.28 13.15
CA VAL A 107 -0.85 -23.23 13.13
C VAL A 107 -1.54 -23.24 11.77
N SER A 108 -2.87 -23.30 11.77
CA SER A 108 -3.65 -23.28 10.52
C SER A 108 -4.16 -21.88 10.20
N LEU A 109 -3.91 -21.43 8.97
CA LEU A 109 -4.38 -20.17 8.41
C LEU A 109 -5.22 -20.44 7.16
N PRO A 110 -6.47 -20.92 7.33
CA PRO A 110 -7.31 -21.39 6.23
C PRO A 110 -7.85 -20.27 5.32
N GLU A 111 -7.59 -19.00 5.62
CA GLU A 111 -7.91 -17.90 4.71
C GLU A 111 -6.95 -17.76 3.53
N PHE A 112 -5.79 -18.41 3.58
CA PHE A 112 -4.81 -18.38 2.51
C PHE A 112 -4.83 -19.68 1.73
N ASN A 113 -4.72 -19.60 0.41
CA ASN A 113 -4.20 -20.72 -0.36
C ASN A 113 -2.67 -20.84 -0.18
N HIS A 114 -2.07 -21.93 -0.65
CA HIS A 114 -0.64 -22.19 -0.49
C HIS A 114 0.24 -21.06 -1.07
N GLU A 115 -0.10 -20.54 -2.26
CA GLU A 115 0.66 -19.48 -2.92
C GLU A 115 0.58 -18.16 -2.12
N GLU A 116 -0.63 -17.77 -1.71
CA GLU A 116 -0.83 -16.55 -0.92
C GLU A 116 -0.11 -16.62 0.43
N LEU A 117 -0.10 -17.79 1.07
CA LEU A 117 0.61 -18.01 2.31
C LEU A 117 2.13 -17.89 2.12
N GLU A 118 2.67 -18.47 1.04
CA GLU A 118 4.10 -18.36 0.71
C GLU A 118 4.51 -16.88 0.53
N ILE A 119 3.72 -16.12 -0.24
CA ILE A 119 3.98 -14.70 -0.50
C ILE A 119 3.84 -13.86 0.77
N PHE A 120 2.84 -14.14 1.61
CA PHE A 120 2.68 -13.49 2.90
C PHE A 120 3.88 -13.75 3.81
N LEU A 121 4.34 -15.00 3.93
CA LEU A 121 5.52 -15.35 4.72
C LEU A 121 6.80 -14.73 4.15
N GLU A 122 7.02 -14.76 2.84
CA GLU A 122 8.18 -14.11 2.20
C GLU A 122 8.26 -12.62 2.59
N LEU A 123 7.12 -11.94 2.57
CA LEU A 123 7.02 -10.53 2.94
C LEU A 123 7.26 -10.30 4.45
N LEU A 124 6.84 -11.20 5.34
CA LEU A 124 7.16 -11.11 6.77
C LEU A 124 8.65 -11.27 7.05
N TYR A 125 9.34 -12.10 6.28
CA TYR A 125 10.76 -12.37 6.48
C TYR A 125 11.62 -11.24 5.92
N CYS A 126 11.33 -10.80 4.70
CA CYS A 126 12.21 -9.91 3.93
C CYS A 126 11.75 -8.46 3.94
N GLY A 127 10.46 -8.20 4.21
CA GLY A 127 9.89 -6.86 4.15
C GLY A 127 9.71 -6.31 2.73
N SER A 128 9.94 -7.11 1.70
CA SER A 128 9.83 -6.70 0.29
C SER A 128 9.30 -7.83 -0.60
N LEU A 129 8.66 -7.46 -1.71
CA LEU A 129 8.25 -8.37 -2.79
C LEU A 129 8.55 -7.73 -4.15
N SER A 130 8.65 -8.54 -5.20
CA SER A 130 8.65 -8.01 -6.57
C SER A 130 7.32 -7.35 -6.89
N LYS A 131 7.34 -6.37 -7.80
CA LYS A 131 6.13 -5.64 -8.24
C LYS A 131 5.03 -6.60 -8.70
N GLU A 132 5.39 -7.58 -9.53
CA GLU A 132 4.46 -8.58 -10.07
C GLU A 132 3.81 -9.44 -8.97
N LYS A 133 4.59 -9.93 -8.01
CA LYS A 133 4.07 -10.71 -6.88
C LYS A 133 3.09 -9.88 -6.04
N PHE A 134 3.44 -8.63 -5.77
CA PHE A 134 2.55 -7.74 -5.01
C PHE A 134 1.28 -7.43 -5.78
N GLU A 135 1.35 -7.07 -7.07
CA GLU A 135 0.19 -6.78 -7.93
C GLU A 135 -0.77 -7.95 -8.06
N LYS A 136 -0.25 -9.19 -8.06
CA LYS A 136 -1.10 -10.38 -8.09
C LYS A 136 -1.83 -10.61 -6.76
N HIS A 137 -1.20 -10.28 -5.64
CA HIS A 137 -1.62 -10.70 -4.28
C HIS A 137 -1.97 -9.54 -3.34
N PHE A 138 -2.09 -8.29 -3.82
CA PHE A 138 -2.27 -7.12 -2.95
C PHE A 138 -3.52 -7.21 -2.06
N PHE A 139 -4.60 -7.84 -2.54
CA PHE A 139 -5.83 -8.00 -1.78
C PHE A 139 -5.61 -8.85 -0.52
N CYS A 140 -5.10 -10.08 -0.69
CA CYS A 140 -4.88 -10.98 0.45
C CYS A 140 -3.82 -10.41 1.40
N LEU A 141 -2.76 -9.78 0.88
CA LEU A 141 -1.72 -9.14 1.69
C LEU A 141 -2.26 -7.99 2.54
N ALA A 142 -3.10 -7.12 1.98
CA ALA A 142 -3.68 -6.00 2.71
C ALA A 142 -4.61 -6.49 3.84
N VAL A 143 -5.52 -7.42 3.52
CA VAL A 143 -6.44 -8.02 4.50
C VAL A 143 -5.66 -8.75 5.60
N ALA A 144 -4.64 -9.53 5.23
CA ALA A 144 -3.77 -10.22 6.17
C ALA A 144 -3.02 -9.26 7.10
N SER A 145 -2.45 -8.19 6.54
CA SER A 145 -1.72 -7.19 7.34
C SER A 145 -2.58 -6.56 8.43
N HIS A 146 -3.87 -6.37 8.15
CA HIS A 146 -4.85 -5.89 9.11
C HIS A 146 -5.22 -6.99 10.11
N LYS A 147 -5.63 -8.17 9.63
CA LYS A 147 -6.06 -9.30 10.46
C LYS A 147 -5.00 -9.74 11.47
N TYR A 148 -3.73 -9.77 11.07
CA TYR A 148 -2.61 -10.15 11.91
C TYR A 148 -1.97 -8.96 12.65
N ALA A 149 -2.56 -7.76 12.58
CA ALA A 149 -2.07 -6.55 13.22
C ALA A 149 -0.57 -6.31 12.98
N ILE A 150 -0.20 -6.09 11.72
CA ILE A 150 1.19 -5.88 11.27
C ILE A 150 1.30 -4.46 10.69
N PRO A 151 1.50 -3.42 11.52
CA PRO A 151 1.39 -2.01 11.09
C PRO A 151 2.35 -1.63 9.96
N HIS A 152 3.58 -2.14 10.00
CA HIS A 152 4.56 -1.89 8.93
C HIS A 152 4.06 -2.41 7.58
N LEU A 153 3.44 -3.60 7.58
CA LEU A 153 2.91 -4.18 6.36
C LEU A 153 1.62 -3.47 5.90
N GLN A 154 0.77 -3.02 6.82
CA GLN A 154 -0.41 -2.21 6.47
C GLN A 154 -0.01 -0.95 5.70
N LYS A 155 1.02 -0.24 6.19
CA LYS A 155 1.56 0.94 5.52
C LYS A 155 2.20 0.61 4.17
N PHE A 156 2.99 -0.46 4.10
CA PHE A 156 3.56 -0.95 2.84
C PHE A 156 2.47 -1.26 1.81
N CYS A 157 1.41 -1.96 2.21
CA CYS A 157 0.27 -2.27 1.36
C CYS A 157 -0.44 -1.00 0.90
N GLU A 158 -0.72 -0.04 1.79
CA GLU A 158 -1.34 1.24 1.43
C GLU A 158 -0.54 1.99 0.35
N GLU A 159 0.76 2.20 0.59
CA GLU A 159 1.63 2.95 -0.32
C GLU A 159 1.76 2.30 -1.70
N HIS A 160 1.75 0.97 -1.76
CA HIS A 160 1.83 0.25 -3.04
C HIS A 160 0.48 0.18 -3.73
N ILE A 161 -0.63 -0.07 -3.01
CA ILE A 161 -1.98 -0.12 -3.59
C ILE A 161 -2.37 1.22 -4.21
N LEU A 162 -2.01 2.35 -3.58
CA LEU A 162 -2.25 3.67 -4.16
C LEU A 162 -1.62 3.86 -5.55
N LYS A 163 -0.50 3.17 -5.83
CA LYS A 163 0.18 3.21 -7.14
C LYS A 163 -0.47 2.28 -8.17
N LEU A 164 -1.29 1.33 -7.73
CA LEU A 164 -2.02 0.37 -8.58
C LEU A 164 -3.43 0.85 -8.93
N LEU A 165 -3.84 2.02 -8.43
CA LEU A 165 -5.22 2.46 -8.51
C LEU A 165 -5.56 2.92 -9.93
N ASP A 166 -6.45 2.17 -10.57
CA ASP A 166 -7.02 2.45 -11.89
C ASP A 166 -8.47 1.96 -11.95
N SER A 167 -9.10 2.05 -13.12
CA SER A 167 -10.49 1.61 -13.32
C SER A 167 -10.71 0.13 -13.00
N SER A 168 -9.69 -0.71 -13.22
CA SER A 168 -9.75 -2.16 -13.04
C SER A 168 -9.58 -2.59 -11.58
N THR A 169 -8.83 -1.82 -10.78
CA THR A 169 -8.54 -2.15 -9.38
C THR A 169 -9.42 -1.41 -8.38
N ALA A 170 -10.02 -0.26 -8.74
CA ALA A 170 -10.66 0.64 -7.79
C ALA A 170 -11.76 -0.01 -6.93
N LEU A 171 -12.58 -0.90 -7.48
CA LEU A 171 -13.61 -1.61 -6.71
C LEU A 171 -13.00 -2.53 -5.63
N LYS A 172 -11.95 -3.26 -5.97
CA LYS A 172 -11.22 -4.12 -5.02
C LYS A 172 -10.54 -3.28 -3.94
N VAL A 173 -9.97 -2.12 -4.31
CA VAL A 173 -9.35 -1.21 -3.34
C VAL A 173 -10.39 -0.62 -2.39
N LEU A 174 -11.59 -0.30 -2.87
CA LEU A 174 -12.68 0.15 -2.01
C LEU A 174 -13.07 -0.94 -0.99
N GLU A 175 -13.16 -2.19 -1.41
CA GLU A 175 -13.42 -3.33 -0.52
C GLU A 175 -12.31 -3.50 0.53
N ILE A 176 -11.04 -3.46 0.12
CA ILE A 176 -9.90 -3.48 1.05
C ILE A 176 -10.00 -2.35 2.07
N SER A 177 -10.33 -1.14 1.61
CA SER A 177 -10.42 0.04 2.48
C SER A 177 -11.47 -0.12 3.58
N GLU A 178 -12.59 -0.80 3.27
CA GLU A 178 -13.63 -1.07 4.25
C GLU A 178 -13.17 -2.14 5.25
N ILE A 179 -12.63 -3.26 4.76
CA ILE A 179 -12.15 -4.38 5.60
C ILE A 179 -11.05 -3.90 6.57
N THR A 180 -10.13 -3.08 6.07
CA THR A 180 -8.97 -2.60 6.83
C THR A 180 -9.24 -1.30 7.58
N SER A 181 -10.44 -0.71 7.44
CA SER A 181 -10.79 0.61 7.96
C SER A 181 -9.77 1.70 7.55
N ASN A 182 -9.29 1.65 6.31
CA ASN A 182 -8.27 2.55 5.79
C ASN A 182 -8.90 3.71 5.00
N GLU A 183 -8.98 4.88 5.63
CA GLU A 183 -9.62 6.05 5.03
C GLU A 183 -8.86 6.61 3.82
N THR A 184 -7.53 6.52 3.81
CA THR A 184 -6.70 6.97 2.69
C THR A 184 -7.05 6.19 1.42
N LEU A 185 -7.10 4.85 1.52
CA LEU A 185 -7.50 3.98 0.42
C LEU A 185 -8.96 4.21 0.01
N LYS A 186 -9.84 4.46 0.99
CA LYS A 186 -11.26 4.68 0.75
C LYS A 186 -11.50 5.93 -0.10
N VAL A 187 -10.91 7.05 0.29
CA VAL A 187 -11.02 8.31 -0.45
C VAL A 187 -10.44 8.16 -1.84
N ALA A 188 -9.22 7.61 -1.96
CA ALA A 188 -8.56 7.44 -3.25
C ALA A 188 -9.39 6.52 -4.19
N ALA A 189 -9.89 5.39 -3.68
CA ALA A 189 -10.72 4.47 -4.44
C ALA A 189 -12.02 5.12 -4.94
N LEU A 190 -12.71 5.87 -4.07
CA LEU A 190 -13.92 6.59 -4.47
C LEU A 190 -13.63 7.65 -5.54
N GLU A 191 -12.53 8.39 -5.41
CA GLU A 191 -12.11 9.38 -6.43
C GLU A 191 -11.79 8.71 -7.77
N SER A 192 -11.09 7.57 -7.76
CA SER A 192 -10.81 6.80 -8.98
C SER A 192 -12.09 6.27 -9.63
N ILE A 193 -13.04 5.75 -8.83
CA ILE A 193 -14.34 5.27 -9.30
C ILE A 193 -15.12 6.39 -9.99
N LEU A 194 -15.16 7.58 -9.39
CA LEU A 194 -15.87 8.72 -9.95
C LEU A 194 -15.18 9.29 -11.19
N SER A 195 -13.85 9.18 -11.28
CA SER A 195 -13.08 9.64 -12.43
C SER A 195 -13.23 8.72 -13.65
N HIS A 196 -13.51 7.44 -13.43
CA HIS A 196 -13.71 6.41 -14.46
C HIS A 196 -15.13 5.82 -14.41
N SER A 197 -16.13 6.64 -14.07
CA SER A 197 -17.47 6.15 -13.73
C SER A 197 -18.18 5.42 -14.86
N GLU A 198 -18.02 5.88 -16.11
CA GLU A 198 -18.64 5.20 -17.27
C GLU A 198 -18.06 3.79 -17.46
N GLU A 199 -16.74 3.65 -17.40
CA GLU A 199 -16.09 2.35 -17.55
C GLU A 199 -16.49 1.39 -16.43
N ILE A 200 -16.54 1.88 -15.18
CA ILE A 200 -16.81 1.05 -14.02
C ILE A 200 -18.29 0.69 -13.91
N TYR A 201 -19.21 1.66 -13.96
CA TYR A 201 -20.65 1.42 -13.68
C TYR A 201 -21.30 0.50 -14.70
N PHE A 202 -20.82 0.51 -15.95
CA PHE A 202 -21.32 -0.36 -17.02
C PHE A 202 -20.51 -1.67 -17.16
N SER A 203 -19.54 -1.93 -16.28
CA SER A 203 -18.79 -3.18 -16.27
C SER A 203 -19.56 -4.31 -15.57
N PRO A 204 -19.40 -5.58 -16.00
CA PRO A 204 -19.93 -6.73 -15.26
C PRO A 204 -19.36 -6.83 -13.83
N GLY A 205 -18.14 -6.34 -13.62
CA GLY A 205 -17.47 -6.33 -12.32
C GLY A 205 -18.20 -5.46 -11.29
N TYR A 206 -18.85 -4.38 -11.72
CA TYR A 206 -19.63 -3.52 -10.83
C TYR A 206 -20.93 -4.17 -10.37
N GLU A 207 -21.58 -4.95 -11.23
CA GLU A 207 -22.78 -5.70 -10.86
C GLU A 207 -22.45 -6.79 -9.83
N GLU A 208 -21.37 -7.55 -10.05
CA GLU A 208 -20.90 -8.53 -9.07
C GLU A 208 -20.52 -7.87 -7.74
N PHE A 209 -19.75 -6.78 -7.81
CA PHE A 209 -19.39 -5.99 -6.64
C PHE A 209 -20.62 -5.53 -5.86
N GLY A 210 -21.66 -5.06 -6.56
CA GLY A 210 -22.91 -4.64 -5.94
C GLY A 210 -23.66 -5.76 -5.22
N ARG A 211 -23.59 -6.99 -5.75
CA ARG A 211 -24.21 -8.17 -5.12
C ARG A 211 -23.47 -8.60 -3.86
N GLN A 212 -22.14 -8.55 -3.85
CA GLN A 212 -21.31 -8.92 -2.69
C GLN A 212 -21.24 -7.81 -1.63
N ASN A 213 -21.25 -6.56 -2.07
CA ASN A 213 -21.00 -5.39 -1.22
C ASN A 213 -22.09 -4.30 -1.36
N PRO A 214 -23.38 -4.57 -1.05
CA PRO A 214 -24.45 -3.57 -1.24
C PRO A 214 -24.23 -2.26 -0.47
N HIS A 215 -23.61 -2.32 0.71
CA HIS A 215 -23.32 -1.14 1.53
C HIS A 215 -22.27 -0.23 0.88
N LEU A 216 -21.32 -0.77 0.11
CA LEU A 216 -20.31 0.02 -0.59
C LEU A 216 -20.90 0.77 -1.79
N LEU A 217 -21.96 0.25 -2.42
CA LEU A 217 -22.72 1.02 -3.42
C LEU A 217 -23.32 2.30 -2.83
N VAL A 218 -23.73 2.26 -1.56
CA VAL A 218 -24.22 3.45 -0.85
C VAL A 218 -23.10 4.48 -0.68
N HIS A 219 -21.87 4.04 -0.37
CA HIS A 219 -20.70 4.92 -0.29
C HIS A 219 -20.40 5.58 -1.64
N ILE A 220 -20.40 4.80 -2.73
CA ILE A 220 -20.20 5.31 -4.09
C ILE A 220 -21.27 6.34 -4.46
N THR A 221 -22.55 6.01 -4.21
CA THR A 221 -23.68 6.91 -4.50
C THR A 221 -23.58 8.23 -3.73
N ARG A 222 -23.23 8.17 -2.43
CA ARG A 222 -23.02 9.37 -1.61
C ARG A 222 -21.87 10.22 -2.13
N ALA A 223 -20.75 9.58 -2.48
CA ALA A 223 -19.57 10.27 -3.04
C ALA A 223 -19.92 10.97 -4.37
N HIS A 224 -20.67 10.30 -5.26
CA HIS A 224 -21.15 10.87 -6.52
C HIS A 224 -22.00 12.13 -6.27
N SER A 225 -22.99 12.04 -5.37
CA SER A 225 -23.86 13.18 -5.03
C SER A 225 -23.09 14.38 -4.45
N ILE A 226 -22.04 14.13 -3.66
CA ILE A 226 -21.17 15.18 -3.13
C ILE A 226 -20.33 15.82 -4.25
N SER A 227 -19.79 15.02 -5.15
CA SER A 227 -19.00 15.49 -6.30
C SER A 227 -19.83 16.38 -7.23
N ASP A 228 -21.07 15.99 -7.54
CA ASP A 228 -21.97 16.78 -8.37
C ASP A 228 -22.34 18.14 -7.75
N LYS A 229 -22.49 18.19 -6.43
CA LYS A 229 -22.70 19.46 -5.71
C LYS A 229 -21.50 20.38 -5.85
N LYS A 230 -20.27 19.85 -5.77
CA LYS A 230 -19.04 20.65 -5.93
C LYS A 230 -18.87 21.20 -7.35
N ARG A 231 -19.33 20.50 -8.39
CA ARG A 231 -19.24 20.96 -9.79
C ARG A 231 -20.21 22.11 -10.12
N LYS A 232 -21.25 22.31 -9.32
CA LYS A 232 -22.30 23.33 -9.54
C LYS A 232 -22.06 24.64 -8.79
N VAL A 233 -21.03 24.70 -7.94
CA VAL A 233 -20.62 25.88 -7.15
C VAL A 233 -19.38 26.48 -7.79
#